data_AF-A0A497ETM1-F1
#
_entry.id   AF-A0A497ETM1-F1
#
_cell.length_a   1.000
_cell.length_b   1.000
_cell.length_c   1.000
_cell.angle_alpha   90.00
_cell.angle_beta   90.00
_cell.angle_gamma   90.00
#
_symmetry.space_group_name_H-M   'P 1'
#
loop_
_entity.id
_entity.type
_entity.pdbx_description
1 polymer ?
#
loop_
_entity_poly.entity_id
_entity_poly.type
_entity_poly.pdbx_seq_one_letter_code
_entity_poly.pdbx_strand_id
1 'polypeptide(L)'
;MLVTLTQGKHLLIHGPASFTIQKGVVEILKALIHQSSKGFLVPKGRVLALKAIEDCLITVNIGEGGKVEEREKAFPEQWDQVIDELSRQKGTVVVIGDVDSGKTTFCTMLLNSALRKGLRAAFINEDPGQADILIPTTIGATILESPTIYLSQLKPIASFFIGKTTPTGVADRVILGLAKLRSEVIDEADLIVVNTSGWIKGEKAKELKLATVAVLEADRIVFLKKDSELNHILRGLQKSYHDDRKVYTIKALEGAKIRSREERRFLRESSYNKYFSEAKKRILNLDDLDISYGMLGSGQRLDEKDLATISMLLNSNVVYAEENYDSLLIVIGKDSKLNKDAISNVRNAFGKSTVKVVKEGDERGLLIGLLSRGKLQGVGVLRKIDYVNRKIEIITPYEGEVTAIEFGCLRLNDEFKEVKQYVHVPI
;
A
#
# COMPACT_ATOMS: atom_id res chain seq x y z
N MET A 1 -21.13 -25.59 -13.21
CA MET A 1 -22.33 -26.10 -12.51
C MET A 1 -23.40 -25.03 -12.44
N LEU A 2 -24.66 -25.43 -12.41
CA LEU A 2 -25.80 -24.53 -12.24
C LEU A 2 -26.28 -24.60 -10.79
N VAL A 3 -26.51 -23.46 -10.16
CA VAL A 3 -26.92 -23.33 -8.76
C VAL A 3 -28.20 -22.50 -8.68
N THR A 4 -29.23 -23.05 -8.05
CA THR A 4 -30.43 -22.31 -7.68
C THR A 4 -30.24 -21.80 -6.25
N LEU A 5 -30.28 -20.49 -6.04
CA LEU A 5 -30.15 -19.87 -4.73
C LEU A 5 -31.46 -19.19 -4.37
N THR A 6 -32.13 -19.67 -3.32
CA THR A 6 -33.42 -19.11 -2.88
C THR A 6 -33.24 -17.77 -2.18
N GLN A 7 -34.27 -16.93 -2.26
CA GLN A 7 -34.27 -15.61 -1.63
C GLN A 7 -33.80 -15.67 -0.15
N GLY A 8 -32.88 -14.76 0.21
CA GLY A 8 -32.34 -14.62 1.57
C GLY A 8 -31.14 -15.53 1.87
N LYS A 9 -30.93 -16.62 1.12
CA LYS A 9 -29.77 -17.51 1.31
C LYS A 9 -28.47 -16.87 0.81
N HIS A 10 -27.36 -17.36 1.36
CA HIS A 10 -26.02 -16.92 0.97
C HIS A 10 -25.26 -18.06 0.27
N LEU A 11 -24.62 -17.75 -0.85
CA LEU A 11 -23.69 -18.63 -1.57
C LEU A 11 -22.27 -18.08 -1.47
N LEU A 12 -21.37 -18.84 -0.85
CA LEU A 12 -19.95 -18.53 -0.79
C LEU A 12 -19.24 -19.24 -1.94
N ILE A 13 -18.60 -18.46 -2.79
CA ILE A 13 -17.79 -18.95 -3.90
C ILE A 13 -16.32 -18.73 -3.55
N HIS A 14 -15.58 -19.81 -3.38
CA HIS A 14 -14.14 -19.81 -3.10
C HIS A 14 -13.35 -19.93 -4.39
N GLY A 15 -12.47 -18.96 -4.62
CA GLY A 15 -11.62 -18.93 -5.81
C GLY A 15 -10.42 -19.88 -5.73
N PRO A 16 -9.91 -20.37 -6.88
CA PRO A 16 -10.19 -19.91 -8.24
C PRO A 16 -11.56 -20.35 -8.76
N ALA A 17 -12.40 -19.41 -9.19
CA ALA A 17 -13.70 -19.70 -9.78
C ALA A 17 -14.17 -18.51 -10.64
N SER A 18 -15.21 -18.73 -11.44
CA SER A 18 -15.97 -17.65 -12.06
C SER A 18 -17.47 -17.94 -11.96
N PHE A 19 -18.30 -16.92 -12.05
CA PHE A 19 -19.75 -17.13 -12.09
C PHE A 19 -20.47 -16.08 -12.94
N THR A 20 -21.66 -16.44 -13.42
CA THR A 20 -22.59 -15.56 -14.13
C THR A 20 -23.98 -15.71 -13.51
N ILE A 21 -24.70 -14.61 -13.38
CA ILE A 21 -26.09 -14.60 -12.91
C ILE A 21 -26.98 -14.70 -14.15
N GLN A 22 -27.64 -15.84 -14.33
CA GLN A 22 -28.55 -16.09 -15.45
C GLN A 22 -29.94 -15.52 -15.18
N LYS A 23 -30.40 -15.61 -13.93
CA LYS A 23 -31.69 -15.08 -13.48
C LYS A 23 -31.55 -14.57 -12.04
N GLY A 24 -32.33 -13.55 -11.70
CA GLY A 24 -32.39 -13.00 -10.36
C GLY A 24 -31.48 -11.80 -10.12
N VAL A 25 -31.46 -11.33 -8.87
CA VAL A 25 -30.57 -10.29 -8.36
C VAL A 25 -29.87 -10.80 -7.10
N VAL A 26 -28.55 -10.64 -7.05
CA VAL A 26 -27.74 -10.96 -5.87
C VAL A 26 -27.11 -9.71 -5.28
N GLU A 27 -26.97 -9.66 -3.97
CA GLU A 27 -26.15 -8.67 -3.27
C GLU A 27 -24.77 -9.26 -2.98
N ILE A 28 -23.71 -8.57 -3.43
CA ILE A 28 -22.32 -8.92 -3.16
C ILE A 28 -21.67 -7.71 -2.49
N LEU A 29 -21.22 -7.87 -1.24
CA LEU A 29 -20.62 -6.79 -0.46
C LEU A 29 -21.50 -5.50 -0.45
N LYS A 30 -22.82 -5.64 -0.30
CA LYS A 30 -23.81 -4.54 -0.34
C LYS A 30 -24.04 -3.88 -1.72
N ALA A 31 -23.33 -4.30 -2.77
CA ALA A 31 -23.63 -3.93 -4.14
C ALA A 31 -24.69 -4.87 -4.74
N LEU A 32 -25.73 -4.33 -5.36
CA LEU A 32 -26.74 -5.10 -6.08
C LEU A 32 -26.21 -5.44 -7.47
N ILE A 33 -26.18 -6.74 -7.79
CA ILE A 33 -25.68 -7.27 -9.05
C ILE A 33 -26.84 -7.95 -9.77
N HIS A 34 -27.21 -7.37 -10.90
CA HIS A 34 -28.23 -7.89 -11.80
C HIS A 34 -27.62 -8.90 -12.78
N GLN A 35 -28.48 -9.49 -13.62
CA GLN A 35 -28.06 -10.34 -14.73
C GLN A 35 -27.01 -9.63 -15.59
N SER A 36 -25.95 -10.35 -15.92
CA SER A 36 -24.83 -9.82 -16.68
C SER A 36 -24.31 -10.88 -17.65
N SER A 37 -24.09 -10.48 -18.90
CA SER A 37 -23.37 -11.30 -19.88
C SER A 37 -21.88 -11.42 -19.55
N LYS A 38 -21.32 -10.47 -18.81
CA LYS A 38 -19.95 -10.54 -18.28
C LYS A 38 -19.93 -11.37 -17.00
N GLY A 39 -19.12 -12.42 -16.99
CA GLY A 39 -18.86 -13.22 -15.80
C GLY A 39 -17.98 -12.50 -14.78
N PHE A 40 -18.14 -12.87 -13.52
CA PHE A 40 -17.34 -12.40 -12.39
C PHE A 40 -16.25 -13.40 -12.06
N LEU A 41 -15.04 -12.90 -11.78
CA LEU A 41 -13.90 -13.74 -11.41
C LEU A 41 -13.73 -13.76 -9.88
N VAL A 42 -13.51 -14.95 -9.33
CA VAL A 42 -13.11 -15.13 -7.95
C VAL A 42 -11.67 -15.63 -7.96
N PRO A 43 -10.67 -14.75 -7.74
CA PRO A 43 -9.26 -15.15 -7.75
C PRO A 43 -8.94 -16.15 -6.64
N LYS A 44 -7.84 -16.90 -6.82
CA LYS A 44 -7.29 -17.80 -5.79
C LYS A 44 -7.17 -17.09 -4.45
N GLY A 45 -7.69 -17.69 -3.39
CA GLY A 45 -7.59 -17.14 -2.03
C GLY A 45 -8.49 -15.92 -1.76
N ARG A 46 -9.48 -15.66 -2.62
CA ARG A 46 -10.64 -14.81 -2.32
C ARG A 46 -11.90 -15.65 -2.21
N VAL A 47 -12.85 -15.14 -1.43
CA VAL A 47 -14.19 -15.70 -1.29
C VAL A 47 -15.17 -14.55 -1.54
N LEU A 48 -16.12 -14.75 -2.45
CA LEU A 48 -17.25 -13.84 -2.62
C LEU A 48 -18.49 -14.48 -2.04
N ALA A 49 -19.20 -13.72 -1.20
CA ALA A 49 -20.48 -14.11 -0.65
C ALA A 49 -21.60 -13.40 -1.42
N LEU A 50 -22.44 -14.18 -2.08
CA LEU A 50 -23.61 -13.72 -2.80
C LEU A 50 -24.82 -13.94 -1.90
N LYS A 51 -25.60 -12.90 -1.63
CA LYS A 51 -26.90 -13.02 -0.98
C LYS A 51 -27.99 -12.91 -2.04
N ALA A 52 -28.88 -13.88 -2.15
CA ALA A 52 -30.03 -13.79 -3.04
C ALA A 52 -31.03 -12.73 -2.54
N ILE A 53 -31.31 -11.72 -3.37
CA ILE A 53 -32.37 -10.73 -3.09
C ILE A 53 -33.74 -11.24 -3.56
N GLU A 54 -33.73 -12.06 -4.59
CA GLU A 54 -34.83 -12.86 -5.13
C GLU A 54 -34.29 -14.24 -5.54
N ASP A 55 -35.15 -15.16 -5.94
CA ASP A 55 -34.71 -16.48 -6.40
C ASP A 55 -33.78 -16.36 -7.63
N CYS A 56 -32.56 -16.86 -7.48
CA CYS A 56 -31.49 -16.69 -8.45
C CYS A 56 -31.10 -18.01 -9.12
N LEU A 57 -30.72 -17.91 -10.40
CA LEU A 57 -30.07 -18.98 -11.15
C LEU A 57 -28.66 -18.54 -11.51
N ILE A 58 -27.66 -19.23 -10.97
CA ILE A 58 -26.25 -18.84 -11.04
C ILE A 58 -25.46 -19.96 -11.69
N THR A 59 -24.73 -19.67 -12.75
CA THR A 59 -23.73 -20.60 -13.30
C THR A 59 -22.39 -20.33 -12.63
N VAL A 60 -21.79 -21.35 -12.02
CA VAL A 60 -20.47 -21.27 -11.39
C VAL A 60 -19.52 -22.23 -12.08
N ASN A 61 -18.37 -21.73 -12.51
CA ASN A 61 -17.26 -22.52 -13.03
C ASN A 61 -16.16 -22.55 -11.96
N ILE A 62 -15.91 -23.72 -11.40
CA ILE A 62 -14.95 -23.92 -10.32
C ILE A 62 -13.61 -24.31 -10.95
N GLY A 63 -12.56 -23.54 -10.64
CA GLY A 63 -11.19 -23.87 -11.00
C GLY A 63 -10.54 -24.77 -9.95
N GLU A 64 -9.28 -25.14 -10.17
CA GLU A 64 -8.56 -26.06 -9.29
C GLU A 64 -8.46 -25.53 -7.84
N GLY A 65 -8.98 -26.32 -6.88
CA GLY A 65 -9.02 -25.96 -5.46
C GLY A 65 -10.11 -24.94 -5.07
N GLY A 66 -10.92 -24.49 -6.03
CA GLY A 66 -12.13 -23.70 -5.74
C GLY A 66 -13.23 -24.56 -5.14
N LYS A 67 -14.20 -23.94 -4.48
CA LYS A 67 -15.39 -24.62 -3.95
C LYS A 67 -16.57 -23.66 -3.84
N VAL A 68 -17.77 -24.22 -3.71
CA VAL A 68 -19.00 -23.47 -3.45
C VAL A 68 -19.64 -24.01 -2.18
N GLU A 69 -20.15 -23.13 -1.33
CA GLU A 69 -20.75 -23.47 -0.05
C GLU A 69 -21.97 -22.59 0.20
N GLU A 70 -23.13 -23.19 0.49
CA GLU A 70 -24.31 -22.44 0.91
C GLU A 70 -24.30 -22.25 2.43
N ARG A 71 -24.70 -21.07 2.90
CA ARG A 71 -24.86 -20.76 4.33
C ARG A 71 -26.11 -19.90 4.54
N GLU A 72 -26.62 -19.92 5.77
CA GLU A 72 -27.67 -18.99 6.20
C GLU A 72 -27.19 -17.54 6.19
N LYS A 73 -25.99 -17.28 6.72
CA LYS A 73 -25.35 -15.95 6.72
C LYS A 73 -23.86 -16.07 6.42
N ALA A 74 -23.36 -15.18 5.58
CA ALA A 74 -21.94 -15.14 5.22
C ALA A 74 -21.07 -14.26 6.15
N PHE A 75 -21.68 -13.32 6.87
CA PHE A 75 -20.99 -12.33 7.70
C PHE A 75 -21.56 -12.32 9.12
N PRO A 76 -20.80 -11.87 10.13
CA PRO A 76 -21.31 -11.69 11.49
C PRO A 76 -22.48 -10.70 11.50
N GLU A 77 -23.53 -10.99 12.27
CA GLU A 77 -24.75 -10.17 12.31
C GLU A 77 -24.51 -8.72 12.77
N GLN A 78 -23.54 -8.53 13.67
CA GLN A 78 -23.10 -7.20 14.12
C GLN A 78 -22.63 -6.31 12.97
N TRP A 79 -22.12 -6.88 11.87
CA TRP A 79 -21.64 -6.09 10.73
C TRP A 79 -22.79 -5.34 10.06
N ASP A 80 -23.92 -6.00 9.82
CA ASP A 80 -25.06 -5.38 9.15
C ASP A 80 -25.59 -4.19 9.96
N GLN A 81 -25.69 -4.34 11.28
CA GLN A 81 -26.13 -3.27 12.18
C GLN A 81 -25.18 -2.06 12.15
N VAL A 82 -23.87 -2.30 12.32
CA VAL A 82 -22.87 -1.22 12.35
C VAL A 82 -22.73 -0.57 10.96
N ILE A 83 -22.74 -1.34 9.88
CA ILE A 83 -22.69 -0.80 8.51
C ILE A 83 -23.92 0.06 8.25
N ASP A 84 -25.11 -0.40 8.65
CA ASP A 84 -26.35 0.34 8.44
C ASP A 84 -26.32 1.69 9.17
N GLU A 85 -25.87 1.73 10.43
CA GLU A 85 -25.68 2.96 11.21
C GLU A 85 -24.67 3.90 10.54
N LEU A 86 -23.45 3.41 10.30
CA LEU A 86 -22.32 4.21 9.79
C LEU A 86 -22.57 4.76 8.39
N SER A 87 -23.27 4.01 7.53
CA SER A 87 -23.55 4.44 6.15
C SER A 87 -24.59 5.56 6.02
N ARG A 88 -25.18 6.03 7.13
CA ARG A 88 -26.03 7.24 7.16
C ARG A 88 -25.31 8.46 7.73
N GLN A 89 -24.09 8.29 8.19
CA GLN A 89 -23.37 9.32 8.94
C GLN A 89 -22.23 9.88 8.10
N LYS A 90 -22.03 11.19 8.20
CA LYS A 90 -20.86 11.86 7.62
C LYS A 90 -19.64 11.72 8.51
N GLY A 91 -18.46 11.94 7.94
CA GLY A 91 -17.19 11.98 8.65
C GLY A 91 -16.23 10.84 8.28
N THR A 92 -15.23 10.62 9.12
CA THR A 92 -14.14 9.66 8.89
C THR A 92 -14.29 8.42 9.78
N VAL A 93 -14.32 7.24 9.15
CA VAL A 93 -14.37 5.93 9.80
C VAL A 93 -13.03 5.22 9.61
N VAL A 94 -12.31 4.93 10.70
CA VAL A 94 -11.06 4.17 10.67
C VAL A 94 -11.30 2.72 11.09
N VAL A 95 -10.89 1.76 10.25
CA VAL A 95 -11.10 0.32 10.49
C VAL A 95 -9.79 -0.34 10.91
N ILE A 96 -9.73 -0.87 12.14
CA ILE A 96 -8.55 -1.46 12.77
C ILE A 96 -8.79 -2.95 13.04
N GLY A 97 -7.77 -3.77 12.80
CA GLY A 97 -7.84 -5.22 13.05
C GLY A 97 -6.59 -5.94 12.54
N ASP A 98 -6.38 -7.16 13.01
CA ASP A 98 -5.24 -8.00 12.56
C ASP A 98 -5.33 -8.33 11.06
N VAL A 99 -4.26 -8.90 10.51
CA VAL A 99 -4.28 -9.42 9.15
C VAL A 99 -5.39 -10.47 9.00
N ASP A 100 -6.04 -10.47 7.83
CA ASP A 100 -7.12 -11.41 7.51
C ASP A 100 -8.32 -11.34 8.48
N SER A 101 -8.58 -10.18 9.12
CA SER A 101 -9.78 -9.96 9.97
C SER A 101 -11.04 -9.54 9.21
N GLY A 102 -10.94 -9.28 7.90
CA GLY A 102 -12.05 -8.83 7.05
C GLY A 102 -12.14 -7.31 6.86
N LYS A 103 -11.12 -6.52 7.20
CA LYS A 103 -11.15 -5.05 7.08
C LYS A 103 -11.54 -4.55 5.69
N THR A 104 -10.87 -5.02 4.63
CA THR A 104 -11.18 -4.63 3.25
C THR A 104 -12.62 -4.99 2.86
N THR A 105 -13.12 -6.15 3.31
CA THR A 105 -14.51 -6.58 3.12
C THR A 105 -15.48 -5.62 3.81
N PHE A 106 -15.25 -5.32 5.09
CA PHE A 106 -16.06 -4.40 5.87
C PHE A 106 -16.06 -2.99 5.25
N CYS A 107 -14.90 -2.48 4.85
CA CYS A 107 -14.77 -1.19 4.18
C CYS A 107 -15.58 -1.16 2.89
N THR A 108 -15.47 -2.19 2.05
CA THR A 108 -16.21 -2.29 0.78
C THR A 108 -17.73 -2.27 1.03
N MET A 109 -18.21 -3.05 2.02
CA MET A 109 -19.62 -3.09 2.37
C MET A 109 -20.13 -1.73 2.90
N LEU A 110 -19.34 -1.06 3.74
CA LEU A 110 -19.67 0.25 4.27
C LEU A 110 -19.76 1.31 3.15
N LEU A 111 -18.77 1.34 2.27
CA LEU A 111 -18.72 2.23 1.12
C LEU A 111 -19.92 2.03 0.18
N ASN A 112 -20.19 0.78 -0.21
CA ASN A 112 -21.33 0.46 -1.09
C ASN A 112 -22.67 0.81 -0.44
N SER A 113 -22.82 0.59 0.87
CA SER A 113 -24.02 0.97 1.62
C SER A 113 -24.20 2.49 1.69
N ALA A 114 -23.12 3.25 1.87
CA ALA A 114 -23.15 4.71 1.91
C ALA A 114 -23.56 5.30 0.55
N LEU A 115 -23.00 4.80 -0.56
CA LEU A 115 -23.40 5.20 -1.92
C LEU A 115 -24.88 4.95 -2.19
N ARG A 116 -25.38 3.77 -1.80
CA ARG A 116 -26.83 3.44 -1.93
C ARG A 116 -27.74 4.36 -1.13
N LYS A 117 -27.22 4.99 -0.08
CA LYS A 117 -27.93 5.97 0.76
C LYS A 117 -27.70 7.41 0.29
N GLY A 118 -27.05 7.60 -0.86
CA GLY A 118 -26.85 8.91 -1.48
C GLY A 118 -25.67 9.72 -0.92
N LEU A 119 -24.78 9.11 -0.13
CA LEU A 119 -23.56 9.78 0.34
C LEU A 119 -22.44 9.66 -0.69
N ARG A 120 -21.66 10.72 -0.87
CA ARG A 120 -20.37 10.65 -1.57
C ARG A 120 -19.37 9.95 -0.66
N ALA A 121 -18.74 8.88 -1.13
CA ALA A 121 -17.89 8.03 -0.30
C ALA A 121 -16.45 7.98 -0.84
N ALA A 122 -15.49 8.27 0.03
CA ALA A 122 -14.06 8.11 -0.26
C ALA A 122 -13.48 6.92 0.49
N PHE A 123 -12.51 6.27 -0.15
CA PHE A 123 -11.74 5.19 0.41
C PHE A 123 -10.27 5.60 0.53
N ILE A 124 -9.68 5.42 1.71
CA ILE A 124 -8.23 5.55 1.93
C ILE A 124 -7.68 4.18 2.31
N ASN A 125 -6.64 3.73 1.61
CA ASN A 125 -5.90 2.52 1.97
C ASN A 125 -4.54 2.88 2.55
N GLU A 126 -4.36 2.66 3.85
CA GLU A 126 -3.09 2.88 4.57
C GLU A 126 -2.11 1.72 4.43
N ASP A 127 -2.52 0.54 3.92
CA ASP A 127 -1.65 -0.63 3.90
C ASP A 127 -0.69 -0.63 2.70
N PRO A 128 0.61 -0.29 2.86
CA PRO A 128 1.56 -0.30 1.75
C PRO A 128 1.94 -1.72 1.31
N GLY A 129 1.54 -2.76 2.07
CA GLY A 129 1.74 -4.15 1.70
C GLY A 129 0.67 -4.69 0.74
N GLN A 130 -0.42 -3.94 0.51
CA GLN A 130 -1.56 -4.34 -0.32
C GLN A 130 -1.81 -3.34 -1.45
N ALA A 131 -1.99 -3.87 -2.67
CA ALA A 131 -2.13 -3.08 -3.90
C ALA A 131 -3.60 -2.74 -4.21
N ASP A 132 -4.34 -2.19 -3.24
CA ASP A 132 -5.78 -1.93 -3.43
C ASP A 132 -6.05 -0.65 -4.25
N ILE A 133 -5.05 0.21 -4.49
CA ILE A 133 -5.26 1.49 -5.20
C ILE A 133 -4.24 1.68 -6.35
N LEU A 134 -2.94 1.74 -6.06
CA LEU A 134 -1.91 1.89 -7.09
C LEU A 134 -1.04 0.63 -7.20
N ILE A 135 0.01 0.55 -6.38
CA ILE A 135 0.87 -0.62 -6.26
C ILE A 135 1.31 -0.79 -4.80
N PRO A 136 1.84 -1.95 -4.38
CA PRO A 136 2.48 -2.05 -3.07
C PRO A 136 3.63 -1.03 -2.97
N THR A 137 3.99 -0.66 -1.74
CA THR A 137 4.86 0.47 -1.35
C THR A 137 4.24 1.86 -1.45
N THR A 138 2.94 1.93 -1.75
CA THR A 138 2.17 3.18 -1.77
C THR A 138 0.93 3.06 -0.88
N ILE A 139 0.45 4.20 -0.43
CA ILE A 139 -0.90 4.36 0.12
C ILE A 139 -1.68 5.30 -0.79
N GLY A 140 -3.00 5.21 -0.79
CA GLY A 140 -3.80 6.00 -1.73
C GLY A 140 -5.19 6.33 -1.24
N ALA A 141 -5.82 7.24 -1.98
CA ALA A 141 -7.21 7.63 -1.81
C ALA A 141 -7.94 7.63 -3.14
N THR A 142 -9.23 7.31 -3.10
CA THR A 142 -10.14 7.34 -4.24
C THR A 142 -11.55 7.70 -3.78
N ILE A 143 -12.34 8.30 -4.65
CA ILE A 143 -13.77 8.54 -4.43
C ILE A 143 -14.52 7.55 -5.31
N LEU A 144 -15.52 6.88 -4.74
CA LEU A 144 -16.30 5.91 -5.47
C LEU A 144 -17.38 6.61 -6.27
N GLU A 145 -17.39 6.37 -7.57
CA GLU A 145 -18.45 6.82 -8.48
C GLU A 145 -19.68 5.90 -8.43
N SER A 146 -19.47 4.61 -8.15
CA SER A 146 -20.51 3.58 -8.09
C SER A 146 -20.12 2.44 -7.15
N PRO A 147 -21.08 1.65 -6.65
CA PRO A 147 -20.78 0.45 -5.87
C PRO A 147 -19.83 -0.50 -6.59
N THR A 148 -18.89 -1.09 -5.85
CA THR A 148 -17.87 -2.02 -6.40
C THR A 148 -17.67 -3.23 -5.51
N ILE A 149 -17.28 -4.35 -6.10
CA ILE A 149 -16.86 -5.56 -5.38
C ILE A 149 -15.33 -5.77 -5.40
N TYR A 150 -14.60 -4.90 -6.13
CA TYR A 150 -13.14 -4.91 -6.23
C TYR A 150 -12.59 -3.50 -6.06
N LEU A 151 -12.19 -3.13 -4.84
CA LEU A 151 -11.50 -1.84 -4.59
C LEU A 151 -10.24 -1.68 -5.44
N SER A 152 -9.53 -2.78 -5.71
CA SER A 152 -8.32 -2.84 -6.58
C SER A 152 -8.55 -2.49 -8.05
N GLN A 153 -9.78 -2.22 -8.48
CA GLN A 153 -10.10 -1.74 -9.82
C GLN A 153 -10.36 -0.23 -9.87
N LEU A 154 -10.44 0.43 -8.70
CA LEU A 154 -10.65 1.87 -8.62
C LEU A 154 -9.35 2.61 -8.98
N LYS A 155 -9.51 3.75 -9.66
CA LYS A 155 -8.37 4.63 -9.95
C LYS A 155 -8.09 5.52 -8.74
N PRO A 156 -6.82 5.72 -8.35
CA PRO A 156 -6.48 6.72 -7.34
C PRO A 156 -6.84 8.12 -7.81
N ILE A 157 -7.35 8.93 -6.89
CA ILE A 157 -7.36 10.39 -7.02
C ILE A 157 -6.04 10.96 -6.49
N ALA A 158 -5.53 10.35 -5.42
CA ALA A 158 -4.23 10.69 -4.85
C ALA A 158 -3.51 9.43 -4.39
N SER A 159 -2.18 9.47 -4.40
CA SER A 159 -1.33 8.42 -3.87
C SER A 159 -0.11 9.03 -3.19
N PHE A 160 0.49 8.29 -2.27
CA PHE A 160 1.68 8.71 -1.54
C PHE A 160 2.66 7.56 -1.46
N PHE A 161 3.94 7.83 -1.72
CA PHE A 161 4.97 6.81 -1.79
C PHE A 161 5.57 6.57 -0.40
N ILE A 162 5.45 5.34 0.08
CA ILE A 162 6.04 4.91 1.35
C ILE A 162 7.42 4.30 1.12
N GLY A 163 7.61 3.62 -0.03
CA GLY A 163 8.88 2.99 -0.39
C GLY A 163 9.19 1.70 0.36
N LYS A 164 8.27 1.19 1.18
CA LYS A 164 8.35 -0.11 1.88
C LYS A 164 7.01 -0.83 1.82
N THR A 165 7.04 -2.16 1.87
CA THR A 165 5.82 -3.00 1.95
C THR A 165 5.27 -3.14 3.36
N THR A 166 5.87 -2.46 4.33
CA THR A 166 5.42 -2.41 5.74
C THR A 166 5.65 -1.00 6.29
N PRO A 167 4.79 -0.50 7.20
CA PRO A 167 5.01 0.76 7.92
C PRO A 167 6.24 0.78 8.83
N THR A 168 6.87 -0.38 9.10
CA THR A 168 8.01 -0.48 10.03
C THR A 168 9.21 0.38 9.58
N GLY A 169 9.58 1.32 10.46
CA GLY A 169 10.70 2.25 10.23
C GLY A 169 10.40 3.38 9.23
N VAL A 170 9.13 3.57 8.87
CA VAL A 170 8.63 4.66 7.99
C VAL A 170 7.24 5.15 8.44
N ALA A 171 6.95 5.05 9.74
CA ALA A 171 5.64 5.42 10.30
C ALA A 171 5.32 6.91 10.10
N ASP A 172 6.34 7.76 10.20
CA ASP A 172 6.31 9.18 9.87
C ASP A 172 5.80 9.44 8.44
N ARG A 173 6.31 8.69 7.45
CA ARG A 173 5.87 8.79 6.05
C ARG A 173 4.42 8.36 5.88
N VAL A 174 4.00 7.32 6.59
CA VAL A 174 2.60 6.86 6.59
C VAL A 174 1.68 7.94 7.13
N ILE A 175 2.02 8.56 8.27
CA ILE A 175 1.22 9.64 8.88
C ILE A 175 1.17 10.88 7.98
N LEU A 176 2.29 11.31 7.41
CA LEU A 176 2.34 12.41 6.45
C LEU A 176 1.47 12.12 5.22
N GLY A 177 1.59 10.90 4.67
CA GLY A 177 0.80 10.49 3.51
C GLY A 177 -0.69 10.45 3.82
N LEU A 178 -1.10 9.96 5.00
CA LEU A 178 -2.51 9.98 5.43
C LEU A 178 -3.06 11.41 5.54
N ALA A 179 -2.30 12.34 6.11
CA ALA A 179 -2.70 13.75 6.21
C ALA A 179 -2.97 14.34 4.82
N LYS A 180 -2.03 14.13 3.87
CA LYS A 180 -2.17 14.57 2.48
C LYS A 180 -3.35 13.89 1.78
N LEU A 181 -3.51 12.59 1.93
CA LEU A 181 -4.61 11.85 1.30
C LEU A 181 -5.98 12.30 1.82
N ARG A 182 -6.10 12.57 3.12
CA ARG A 182 -7.32 13.14 3.70
C ARG A 182 -7.64 14.51 3.12
N SER A 183 -6.65 15.40 3.02
CA SER A 183 -6.89 16.74 2.45
C SER A 183 -7.37 16.71 1.00
N GLU A 184 -7.02 15.67 0.23
CA GLU A 184 -7.45 15.53 -1.16
C GLU A 184 -8.90 15.05 -1.31
N VAL A 185 -9.53 14.52 -0.25
CA VAL A 185 -10.88 13.93 -0.33
C VAL A 185 -11.89 14.49 0.66
N ILE A 186 -11.45 15.28 1.64
CA ILE A 186 -12.30 15.74 2.75
C ILE A 186 -13.47 16.64 2.31
N ASP A 187 -13.26 17.50 1.31
CA ASP A 187 -14.30 18.39 0.79
C ASP A 187 -15.19 17.72 -0.27
N GLU A 188 -14.71 16.62 -0.84
CA GLU A 188 -15.35 15.91 -1.95
C GLU A 188 -16.20 14.72 -1.50
N ALA A 189 -16.03 14.25 -0.26
CA ALA A 189 -16.73 13.08 0.29
C ALA A 189 -17.49 13.41 1.58
N ASP A 190 -18.71 12.87 1.69
CA ASP A 190 -19.49 12.92 2.92
C ASP A 190 -18.99 11.89 3.95
N LEU A 191 -18.53 10.72 3.47
CA LEU A 191 -18.01 9.63 4.31
C LEU A 191 -16.63 9.19 3.79
N ILE A 192 -15.61 9.22 4.65
CA ILE A 192 -14.28 8.67 4.37
C ILE A 192 -14.12 7.36 5.14
N VAL A 193 -13.86 6.26 4.45
CA VAL A 193 -13.59 4.96 5.07
C VAL A 193 -12.11 4.62 4.90
N VAL A 194 -11.42 4.40 6.00
CA VAL A 194 -9.98 4.13 6.01
C VAL A 194 -9.70 2.69 6.38
N ASN A 195 -9.17 1.93 5.42
CA ASN A 195 -8.63 0.60 5.67
C ASN A 195 -7.19 0.72 6.16
N THR A 196 -6.90 0.09 7.29
CA THR A 196 -5.57 0.15 7.91
C THR A 196 -4.76 -1.12 7.69
N SER A 197 -3.44 -1.04 7.81
CA SER A 197 -2.53 -2.18 7.79
C SER A 197 -2.84 -3.13 8.95
N GLY A 198 -2.64 -4.43 8.74
CA GLY A 198 -2.81 -5.45 9.80
C GLY A 198 -1.69 -5.46 10.86
N TRP A 199 -0.81 -4.46 10.88
CA TRP A 199 0.25 -4.39 11.88
C TRP A 199 -0.30 -3.89 13.22
N ILE A 200 -0.54 -4.83 14.14
CA ILE A 200 -1.12 -4.58 15.46
C ILE A 200 -0.22 -5.04 16.61
N LYS A 201 0.98 -5.58 16.33
CA LYS A 201 1.87 -6.17 17.35
C LYS A 201 3.07 -5.26 17.60
N GLY A 202 3.30 -4.97 18.88
CA GLY A 202 4.43 -4.15 19.35
C GLY A 202 4.06 -2.69 19.57
N GLU A 203 4.90 -1.98 20.33
CA GLU A 203 4.67 -0.58 20.73
C GLU A 203 4.55 0.36 19.52
N LYS A 204 5.44 0.22 18.54
CA LYS A 204 5.39 1.01 17.31
C LYS A 204 4.12 0.79 16.47
N ALA A 205 3.54 -0.41 16.51
CA ALA A 205 2.26 -0.67 15.86
C ALA A 205 1.13 0.09 16.57
N LYS A 206 1.12 0.06 17.92
CA LYS A 206 0.17 0.82 18.72
C LYS A 206 0.28 2.32 18.46
N GLU A 207 1.49 2.89 18.54
CA GLU A 207 1.74 4.31 18.27
C GLU A 207 1.23 4.72 16.88
N LEU A 208 1.52 3.92 15.84
CA LEU A 208 1.04 4.19 14.49
C LEU A 208 -0.50 4.24 14.45
N LYS A 209 -1.21 3.28 15.05
CA LYS A 209 -2.69 3.28 15.03
C LYS A 209 -3.29 4.48 15.78
N LEU A 210 -2.71 4.87 16.90
CA LEU A 210 -3.14 6.07 17.63
C LEU A 210 -2.89 7.34 16.79
N ALA A 211 -1.72 7.44 16.15
CA ALA A 211 -1.39 8.56 15.28
C ALA A 211 -2.27 8.59 14.01
N THR A 212 -2.58 7.44 13.41
CA THR A 212 -3.53 7.31 12.28
C THR A 212 -4.89 7.87 12.66
N VAL A 213 -5.41 7.49 13.82
CA VAL A 213 -6.71 7.99 14.30
C VAL A 213 -6.69 9.49 14.56
N ALA A 214 -5.60 10.01 15.13
CA ALA A 214 -5.44 11.44 15.40
C ALA A 214 -5.30 12.27 14.11
N VAL A 215 -4.40 11.89 13.20
CA VAL A 215 -4.12 12.67 11.97
C VAL A 215 -5.29 12.69 11.00
N LEU A 216 -6.11 11.63 11.02
CA LEU A 216 -7.32 11.54 10.21
C LEU A 216 -8.52 12.21 10.86
N GLU A 217 -8.37 12.71 12.09
CA GLU A 217 -9.45 13.26 12.91
C GLU A 217 -10.67 12.33 12.91
N ALA A 218 -10.43 11.04 13.16
CA ALA A 218 -11.48 10.03 12.99
C ALA A 218 -12.71 10.38 13.83
N ASP A 219 -13.89 10.32 13.23
CA ASP A 219 -15.14 10.45 13.96
C ASP A 219 -15.52 9.12 14.58
N ARG A 220 -15.19 8.01 13.90
CA ARG A 220 -15.59 6.67 14.33
C ARG A 220 -14.49 5.66 14.08
N ILE A 221 -14.41 4.69 14.96
CA ILE A 221 -13.37 3.67 14.92
C ILE A 221 -14.04 2.31 14.99
N VAL A 222 -13.73 1.43 14.04
CA VAL A 222 -14.26 0.06 14.02
C VAL A 222 -13.11 -0.92 14.28
N PHE A 223 -13.18 -1.61 15.40
CA PHE A 223 -12.28 -2.71 15.75
C PHE A 223 -12.88 -4.04 15.30
N LEU A 224 -12.23 -4.69 14.33
CA LEU A 224 -12.52 -6.07 13.92
C LEU A 224 -11.66 -7.03 14.74
N LYS A 225 -12.23 -7.57 15.81
CA LYS A 225 -11.54 -8.27 16.89
C LYS A 225 -11.90 -9.76 16.92
N LYS A 226 -10.92 -10.64 17.15
CA LYS A 226 -11.13 -12.09 17.39
C LYS A 226 -11.19 -12.37 18.89
N ASP A 227 -10.20 -11.89 19.62
CA ASP A 227 -10.05 -12.01 21.08
C ASP A 227 -9.29 -10.78 21.59
N SER A 228 -8.46 -10.86 22.62
CA SER A 228 -7.82 -9.72 23.27
C SER A 228 -6.76 -8.96 22.44
N GLU A 229 -6.49 -9.32 21.19
CA GLU A 229 -5.33 -8.84 20.44
C GLU A 229 -5.32 -7.32 20.21
N LEU A 230 -6.49 -6.68 20.16
CA LEU A 230 -6.61 -5.23 19.95
C LEU A 230 -6.75 -4.42 21.25
N ASN A 231 -6.83 -5.07 22.41
CA ASN A 231 -7.10 -4.39 23.69
C ASN A 231 -6.07 -3.29 24.01
N HIS A 232 -4.82 -3.51 23.66
CA HIS A 232 -3.73 -2.58 23.93
C HIS A 232 -3.83 -1.27 23.11
N ILE A 233 -4.46 -1.31 21.93
CA ILE A 233 -4.79 -0.12 21.12
C ILE A 233 -6.09 0.49 21.62
N LEU A 234 -7.12 -0.34 21.81
CA LEU A 234 -8.45 0.08 22.27
C LEU A 234 -8.40 0.91 23.56
N ARG A 235 -7.63 0.47 24.56
CA ARG A 235 -7.44 1.20 25.83
C ARG A 235 -6.87 2.61 25.65
N GLY A 236 -6.12 2.86 24.58
CA GLY A 236 -5.57 4.19 24.26
C GLY A 236 -6.56 5.14 23.61
N LEU A 237 -7.73 4.65 23.17
CA LEU A 237 -8.74 5.44 22.45
C LEU A 237 -10.07 5.53 23.18
N GLN A 238 -10.41 4.55 24.03
CA GLN A 238 -11.70 4.50 24.72
C GLN A 238 -12.08 5.82 25.40
N LYS A 239 -11.14 6.46 26.13
CA LYS A 239 -11.44 7.66 26.91
C LYS A 239 -11.60 8.94 26.10
N SER A 240 -10.81 9.08 25.05
CA SER A 240 -10.83 10.27 24.19
C SER A 240 -11.98 10.27 23.19
N TYR A 241 -12.75 9.17 23.12
CA TYR A 241 -13.82 8.91 22.17
C TYR A 241 -15.09 8.43 22.90
N HIS A 242 -15.45 9.13 24.00
CA HIS A 242 -16.59 8.77 24.84
C HIS A 242 -17.94 9.43 24.43
N ASP A 243 -17.92 10.49 23.61
CA ASP A 243 -19.11 11.26 23.18
C ASP A 243 -19.52 10.97 21.71
N ASP A 244 -19.82 12.00 20.89
CA ASP A 244 -20.24 11.89 19.48
C ASP A 244 -19.29 11.07 18.58
N ARG A 245 -18.06 10.85 19.04
CA ARG A 245 -17.08 9.97 18.38
C ARG A 245 -17.17 8.56 18.94
N LYS A 246 -17.70 7.61 18.15
CA LYS A 246 -18.01 6.25 18.61
C LYS A 246 -16.91 5.23 18.29
N VAL A 247 -16.63 4.36 19.27
CA VAL A 247 -15.78 3.17 19.09
C VAL A 247 -16.66 1.92 19.02
N TYR A 248 -16.63 1.24 17.88
CA TYR A 248 -17.32 -0.03 17.65
C TYR A 248 -16.33 -1.17 17.80
N THR A 249 -16.71 -2.22 18.55
CA THR A 249 -15.95 -3.47 18.61
C THR A 249 -16.85 -4.60 18.12
N ILE A 250 -16.53 -5.14 16.96
CA ILE A 250 -17.32 -6.20 16.31
C ILE A 250 -16.45 -7.41 15.98
N LYS A 251 -17.10 -8.57 15.85
CA LYS A 251 -16.43 -9.83 15.54
C LYS A 251 -15.71 -9.76 14.19
N ALA A 252 -14.44 -10.15 14.16
CA ALA A 252 -13.70 -10.35 12.92
C ALA A 252 -14.26 -11.52 12.10
N LEU A 253 -13.99 -11.55 10.79
CA LEU A 253 -14.41 -12.64 9.92
C LEU A 253 -13.65 -13.94 10.28
N GLU A 254 -14.39 -15.00 10.62
CA GLU A 254 -13.84 -16.33 10.89
C GLU A 254 -13.58 -17.11 9.59
N GLY A 255 -12.54 -17.95 9.58
CA GLY A 255 -12.23 -18.78 8.42
C GLY A 255 -11.62 -18.05 7.23
N ALA A 256 -11.27 -16.76 7.37
CA ALA A 256 -10.40 -16.10 6.40
C ALA A 256 -9.07 -16.86 6.32
N LYS A 257 -8.75 -17.42 5.14
CA LYS A 257 -7.51 -18.16 4.92
C LYS A 257 -6.34 -17.26 5.30
N ILE A 258 -5.56 -17.66 6.30
CA ILE A 258 -4.33 -16.97 6.65
C ILE A 258 -3.41 -17.08 5.43
N ARG A 259 -3.14 -15.95 4.78
CA ARG A 259 -2.24 -15.95 3.62
C ARG A 259 -0.80 -16.13 4.10
N SER A 260 -0.07 -17.03 3.46
CA SER A 260 1.36 -17.20 3.74
C SER A 260 2.14 -15.94 3.32
N ARG A 261 3.37 -15.80 3.82
CA ARG A 261 4.24 -14.68 3.40
C ARG A 261 4.54 -14.76 1.90
N GLU A 262 4.69 -15.97 1.37
CA GLU A 262 4.92 -16.26 -0.04
C GLU A 262 3.69 -15.89 -0.89
N GLU A 263 2.48 -16.25 -0.47
CA GLU A 263 1.24 -15.87 -1.16
C GLU A 263 1.09 -14.33 -1.21
N ARG A 264 1.40 -13.64 -0.11
CA ARG A 264 1.37 -12.16 -0.09
C ARG A 264 2.41 -11.56 -1.02
N ARG A 265 3.63 -12.10 -1.04
CA ARG A 265 4.68 -11.67 -1.97
C ARG A 265 4.28 -11.90 -3.42
N PHE A 266 3.73 -13.06 -3.76
CA PHE A 266 3.26 -13.37 -5.09
C PHE A 266 2.20 -12.38 -5.59
N LEU A 267 1.24 -11.98 -4.73
CA LEU A 267 0.24 -10.97 -5.07
C LEU A 267 0.86 -9.60 -5.31
N ARG A 268 1.88 -9.21 -4.54
CA ARG A 268 2.62 -7.97 -4.76
C ARG A 268 3.39 -8.01 -6.08
N GLU A 269 4.10 -9.10 -6.36
CA GLU A 269 4.84 -9.30 -7.62
C GLU A 269 3.92 -9.29 -8.83
N SER A 270 2.71 -9.88 -8.72
CA SER A 270 1.67 -9.80 -9.75
C SER A 270 1.20 -8.35 -9.97
N SER A 271 1.12 -7.56 -8.91
CA SER A 271 0.74 -6.14 -8.98
C SER A 271 1.83 -5.30 -9.64
N TYR A 272 3.11 -5.53 -9.32
CA TYR A 272 4.22 -4.86 -10.00
C TYR A 272 4.26 -5.21 -11.49
N ASN A 273 4.12 -6.49 -11.85
CA ASN A 273 4.09 -6.92 -13.24
C ASN A 273 2.96 -6.27 -14.03
N LYS A 274 1.76 -6.17 -13.44
CA LYS A 274 0.63 -5.47 -14.06
C LYS A 274 0.91 -3.97 -14.24
N TYR A 275 1.53 -3.32 -13.25
CA TYR A 275 1.81 -1.89 -13.34
C TYR A 275 2.92 -1.58 -14.35
N PHE A 276 3.98 -2.38 -14.38
CA PHE A 276 5.13 -2.17 -15.25
C PHE A 276 5.01 -2.85 -16.63
N SER A 277 3.85 -3.42 -16.98
CA SER A 277 3.67 -4.15 -18.24
C SER A 277 3.90 -3.29 -19.48
N GLU A 278 3.60 -1.99 -19.39
CA GLU A 278 3.78 -1.00 -20.46
C GLU A 278 4.92 -0.02 -20.17
N ALA A 279 5.80 -0.35 -19.22
CA ALA A 279 6.84 0.56 -18.77
C ALA A 279 7.93 0.77 -19.82
N LYS A 280 8.36 2.01 -19.97
CA LYS A 280 9.41 2.43 -20.91
C LYS A 280 10.64 2.93 -20.15
N LYS A 281 11.78 2.88 -20.83
CA LYS A 281 13.01 3.52 -20.37
C LYS A 281 12.88 5.03 -20.47
N ARG A 282 13.16 5.73 -19.37
CA ARG A 282 13.31 7.18 -19.32
C ARG A 282 14.66 7.53 -18.73
N ILE A 283 15.29 8.57 -19.27
CA ILE A 283 16.51 9.15 -18.75
C ILE A 283 16.15 10.56 -18.30
N LEU A 284 16.39 10.86 -17.03
CA LEU A 284 16.20 12.18 -16.44
C LEU A 284 17.56 12.75 -16.03
N ASN A 285 17.65 14.08 -15.96
CA ASN A 285 18.81 14.78 -15.44
C ASN A 285 18.64 14.93 -13.93
N LEU A 286 19.63 14.50 -13.14
CA LEU A 286 19.61 14.58 -11.69
C LEU A 286 19.68 16.03 -11.18
N ASP A 287 20.23 16.95 -11.97
CA ASP A 287 20.34 18.36 -11.58
C ASP A 287 19.02 19.12 -11.72
N ASP A 288 18.04 18.53 -12.43
CA ASP A 288 16.69 19.08 -12.60
C ASP A 288 15.67 18.45 -11.62
N LEU A 289 16.13 17.65 -10.66
CA LEU A 289 15.28 16.86 -9.76
C LEU A 289 15.56 17.17 -8.29
N ASP A 290 14.49 17.37 -7.51
CA ASP A 290 14.59 17.23 -6.06
C ASP A 290 14.71 15.74 -5.71
N ILE A 291 15.63 15.40 -4.80
CA ILE A 291 15.88 14.03 -4.38
C ILE A 291 15.58 13.89 -2.89
N SER A 292 14.78 12.89 -2.54
CA SER A 292 14.35 12.66 -1.16
C SER A 292 14.50 11.20 -0.74
N TYR A 293 14.51 10.98 0.58
CA TYR A 293 14.57 9.69 1.27
C TYR A 293 15.87 8.88 1.16
N GLY A 294 16.87 9.34 0.40
CA GLY A 294 18.23 8.78 0.34
C GLY A 294 19.30 9.81 0.78
N MET A 295 20.57 9.41 0.74
CA MET A 295 21.68 10.35 0.97
C MET A 295 22.05 11.11 -0.30
N LEU A 296 21.90 10.50 -1.47
CA LEU A 296 22.18 11.15 -2.76
C LEU A 296 21.39 12.45 -2.95
N GLY A 297 22.06 13.50 -3.40
CA GLY A 297 21.48 14.82 -3.62
C GLY A 297 21.30 15.66 -2.36
N SER A 298 21.77 15.20 -1.19
CA SER A 298 21.65 15.94 0.07
C SER A 298 22.88 16.78 0.42
N GLY A 299 23.94 16.68 -0.37
CA GLY A 299 25.23 17.33 -0.11
C GLY A 299 25.82 18.05 -1.32
N GLN A 300 26.96 18.70 -1.08
CA GLN A 300 27.82 19.26 -2.13
C GLN A 300 28.75 18.18 -2.65
N ARG A 301 28.99 18.16 -3.96
CA ARG A 301 29.92 17.22 -4.58
C ARG A 301 31.35 17.56 -4.17
N LEU A 302 32.11 16.52 -3.88
CA LEU A 302 33.54 16.67 -3.61
C LEU A 302 34.34 16.85 -4.90
N ASP A 303 35.44 17.59 -4.81
CA ASP A 303 36.35 17.83 -5.92
C ASP A 303 37.31 16.64 -6.15
N GLU A 304 38.08 16.68 -7.24
CA GLU A 304 39.00 15.59 -7.59
C GLU A 304 40.06 15.31 -6.52
N LYS A 305 40.48 16.33 -5.75
CA LYS A 305 41.49 16.19 -4.70
C LYS A 305 40.94 15.41 -3.52
N ASP A 306 39.72 15.72 -3.10
CA ASP A 306 39.04 15.01 -2.03
C ASP A 306 38.68 13.58 -2.46
N LEU A 307 38.23 13.38 -3.70
CA LEU A 307 38.01 12.04 -4.26
C LEU A 307 39.29 11.20 -4.26
N ALA A 308 40.44 11.77 -4.64
CA ALA A 308 41.73 11.10 -4.59
C ALA A 308 42.13 10.72 -3.15
N THR A 309 41.87 11.61 -2.18
CA THR A 309 42.12 11.36 -0.76
C THR A 309 41.26 10.20 -0.25
N ILE A 310 39.96 10.19 -0.55
CA ILE A 310 39.05 9.11 -0.19
C ILE A 310 39.47 7.79 -0.86
N SER A 311 39.85 7.85 -2.14
CA SER A 311 40.33 6.69 -2.91
C SER A 311 41.55 6.05 -2.27
N MET A 312 42.51 6.85 -1.81
CA MET A 312 43.69 6.39 -1.07
C MET A 312 43.31 5.76 0.26
N LEU A 313 42.46 6.42 1.06
CA LEU A 313 42.04 5.95 2.38
C LEU A 313 41.25 4.64 2.29
N LEU A 314 40.33 4.51 1.32
CA LEU A 314 39.53 3.30 1.09
C LEU A 314 40.28 2.21 0.34
N ASN A 315 41.40 2.53 -0.31
CA ASN A 315 42.06 1.66 -1.28
C ASN A 315 41.07 1.14 -2.34
N SER A 316 40.29 2.05 -2.92
CA SER A 316 39.20 1.75 -3.85
C SER A 316 39.01 2.88 -4.85
N ASN A 317 38.67 2.56 -6.10
CA ASN A 317 38.36 3.58 -7.09
C ASN A 317 37.04 4.28 -6.73
N VAL A 318 37.11 5.57 -6.38
CA VAL A 318 35.94 6.40 -6.07
C VAL A 318 35.47 7.10 -7.35
N VAL A 319 34.21 6.87 -7.70
CA VAL A 319 33.57 7.44 -8.90
C VAL A 319 32.87 8.75 -8.56
N TYR A 320 32.32 8.86 -7.36
CA TYR A 320 31.55 10.02 -6.92
C TYR A 320 31.55 10.09 -5.39
N ALA A 321 31.52 11.30 -4.86
CA ALA A 321 31.20 11.53 -3.46
C ALA A 321 30.51 12.87 -3.27
N GLU A 322 29.65 12.93 -2.26
CA GLU A 322 29.03 14.17 -1.80
C GLU A 322 29.02 14.23 -0.28
N GLU A 323 29.22 15.43 0.25
CA GLU A 323 29.19 15.68 1.68
C GLU A 323 28.13 16.73 2.05
N ASN A 324 27.52 16.53 3.21
CA ASN A 324 26.81 17.58 3.90
C ASN A 324 27.43 17.78 5.29
N TYR A 325 26.76 18.55 6.14
CA TYR A 325 27.30 18.93 7.45
C TYR A 325 27.76 17.73 8.30
N ASP A 326 27.00 16.63 8.30
CA ASP A 326 27.24 15.49 9.21
C ASP A 326 27.52 14.17 8.49
N SER A 327 27.42 14.13 7.17
CA SER A 327 27.48 12.88 6.42
C SER A 327 28.19 12.97 5.08
N LEU A 328 28.70 11.82 4.64
CA LEU A 328 29.45 11.64 3.41
C LEU A 328 28.93 10.38 2.69
N LEU A 329 28.43 10.56 1.47
CA LEU A 329 28.10 9.48 0.55
C LEU A 329 29.27 9.28 -0.42
N ILE A 330 29.70 8.03 -0.59
CA ILE A 330 30.80 7.64 -1.47
C ILE A 330 30.31 6.53 -2.38
N VAL A 331 30.50 6.71 -3.68
CA VAL A 331 30.22 5.70 -4.70
C VAL A 331 31.55 5.18 -5.22
N ILE A 332 31.84 3.91 -4.99
CA ILE A 332 33.01 3.25 -5.56
C ILE A 332 32.65 2.52 -6.85
N GLY A 333 33.62 2.36 -7.76
CA GLY A 333 33.40 1.70 -9.05
C GLY A 333 32.91 0.26 -8.87
N LYS A 334 32.11 -0.22 -9.82
CA LYS A 334 31.44 -1.53 -9.78
C LYS A 334 32.35 -2.70 -9.39
N ASP A 335 33.57 -2.73 -9.94
CA ASP A 335 34.54 -3.81 -9.72
C ASP A 335 35.42 -3.59 -8.48
N SER A 336 35.24 -2.49 -7.74
CA SER A 336 36.01 -2.17 -6.53
C SER A 336 35.57 -3.04 -5.35
N LYS A 337 36.52 -3.36 -4.46
CA LYS A 337 36.25 -4.08 -3.21
C LYS A 337 36.03 -3.09 -2.07
N LEU A 338 34.92 -3.20 -1.36
CA LEU A 338 34.66 -2.37 -0.19
C LEU A 338 35.51 -2.83 1.00
N ASN A 339 36.47 -2.00 1.42
CA ASN A 339 37.17 -2.18 2.69
C ASN A 339 36.37 -1.50 3.82
N LYS A 340 35.64 -2.30 4.61
CA LYS A 340 34.81 -1.77 5.70
C LYS A 340 35.64 -1.15 6.83
N ASP A 341 36.83 -1.68 7.09
CA ASP A 341 37.70 -1.20 8.16
C ASP A 341 38.27 0.18 7.83
N ALA A 342 38.43 0.49 6.54
CA ALA A 342 38.88 1.80 6.07
C ALA A 342 37.81 2.91 6.17
N ILE A 343 36.53 2.56 6.37
CA ILE A 343 35.45 3.55 6.48
C ILE A 343 35.64 4.45 7.71
N SER A 344 36.18 3.92 8.81
CA SER A 344 36.49 4.71 10.02
C SER A 344 37.58 5.74 9.76
N ASN A 345 38.58 5.42 8.93
CA ASN A 345 39.64 6.35 8.55
C ASN A 345 39.09 7.53 7.76
N VAL A 346 38.22 7.25 6.78
CA VAL A 346 37.52 8.30 6.02
C VAL A 346 36.63 9.14 6.93
N ARG A 347 35.88 8.49 7.82
CA ARG A 347 35.03 9.18 8.81
C ARG A 347 35.81 10.20 9.63
N ASN A 348 36.97 9.78 10.15
CA ASN A 348 37.83 10.63 10.97
C ASN A 348 38.48 11.75 10.15
N ALA A 349 38.96 11.44 8.94
CA ALA A 349 39.63 12.41 8.07
C ALA A 349 38.70 13.55 7.62
N PHE A 350 37.43 13.22 7.33
CA PHE A 350 36.43 14.20 6.88
C PHE A 350 35.55 14.73 8.02
N GLY A 351 35.78 14.30 9.26
CA GLY A 351 35.06 14.77 10.45
C GLY A 351 33.53 14.54 10.39
N LYS A 352 33.08 13.45 9.77
CA LYS A 352 31.64 13.15 9.58
C LYS A 352 31.16 12.15 10.62
N SER A 353 29.91 12.24 11.07
CA SER A 353 29.34 11.17 11.91
C SER A 353 28.94 9.96 11.07
N THR A 354 28.41 10.21 9.87
CA THR A 354 27.89 9.16 8.99
C THR A 354 28.69 9.07 7.69
N VAL A 355 29.25 7.91 7.39
CA VAL A 355 29.88 7.63 6.09
C VAL A 355 29.17 6.44 5.46
N LYS A 356 28.60 6.66 4.28
CA LYS A 356 27.91 5.64 3.50
C LYS A 356 28.72 5.37 2.24
N VAL A 357 29.17 4.13 2.09
CA VAL A 357 29.85 3.67 0.87
C VAL A 357 28.95 2.71 0.13
N VAL A 358 28.69 3.01 -1.15
CA VAL A 358 27.88 2.19 -2.06
C VAL A 358 28.71 1.86 -3.30
N LYS A 359 28.38 0.76 -3.99
CA LYS A 359 28.99 0.45 -5.29
C LYS A 359 28.11 0.98 -6.42
N GLU A 360 28.75 1.46 -7.47
CA GLU A 360 28.05 1.71 -8.73
C GLU A 360 27.29 0.44 -9.19
N GLY A 361 26.00 0.58 -9.46
CA GLY A 361 25.10 -0.51 -9.80
C GLY A 361 24.33 -1.11 -8.61
N ASP A 362 24.70 -0.81 -7.36
CA ASP A 362 23.88 -1.17 -6.19
C ASP A 362 22.54 -0.45 -6.21
N GLU A 363 22.40 0.63 -6.95
CA GLU A 363 21.11 1.29 -7.10
C GLU A 363 20.13 0.49 -7.99
N ARG A 364 20.63 -0.40 -8.85
CA ARG A 364 19.81 -1.12 -9.84
C ARG A 364 18.70 -1.94 -9.16
N GLY A 365 17.50 -1.79 -9.72
CA GLY A 365 16.29 -2.47 -9.26
C GLY A 365 15.57 -1.76 -8.12
N LEU A 366 16.11 -0.66 -7.56
CA LEU A 366 15.42 0.08 -6.51
C LEU A 366 14.14 0.72 -7.03
N LEU A 367 13.07 0.54 -6.27
CA LEU A 367 11.78 1.16 -6.53
C LEU A 367 11.82 2.62 -6.04
N ILE A 368 11.34 3.55 -6.87
CA ILE A 368 11.33 4.99 -6.58
C ILE A 368 9.95 5.59 -6.86
N GLY A 369 9.53 6.56 -6.05
CA GLY A 369 8.39 7.42 -6.33
C GLY A 369 8.79 8.52 -7.32
N LEU A 370 7.93 8.79 -8.30
CA LEU A 370 8.09 9.88 -9.27
C LEU A 370 7.06 10.97 -8.97
N LEU A 371 7.54 12.17 -8.65
CA LEU A 371 6.71 13.27 -8.19
C LEU A 371 6.73 14.43 -9.21
N SER A 372 5.59 15.12 -9.30
CA SER A 372 5.46 16.43 -9.92
C SER A 372 4.57 17.30 -9.04
N ARG A 373 4.99 18.56 -8.84
CA ARG A 373 4.29 19.55 -7.98
C ARG A 373 3.98 19.00 -6.58
N GLY A 374 4.93 18.24 -6.01
CA GLY A 374 4.81 17.66 -4.66
C GLY A 374 3.82 16.50 -4.51
N LYS A 375 3.24 15.98 -5.61
CA LYS A 375 2.32 14.84 -5.63
C LYS A 375 2.94 13.65 -6.36
N LEU A 376 2.67 12.43 -5.86
CA LEU A 376 3.08 11.20 -6.53
C LEU A 376 2.30 11.03 -7.84
N GLN A 377 3.02 10.93 -8.95
CA GLN A 377 2.44 10.73 -10.28
C GLN A 377 2.59 9.29 -10.76
N GLY A 378 3.63 8.60 -10.29
CA GLY A 378 3.89 7.22 -10.64
C GLY A 378 5.05 6.63 -9.86
N VAL A 379 5.39 5.40 -10.21
CA VAL A 379 6.51 4.67 -9.62
C VAL A 379 7.45 4.24 -10.75
N GLY A 380 8.75 4.25 -10.48
CA GLY A 380 9.78 3.76 -11.37
C GLY A 380 10.65 2.68 -10.72
N VAL A 381 11.32 1.89 -11.55
CA VAL A 381 12.42 1.02 -11.15
C VAL A 381 13.72 1.58 -11.71
N LEU A 382 14.67 1.85 -10.83
CA LEU A 382 15.96 2.39 -11.19
C LEU A 382 16.78 1.35 -11.98
N ARG A 383 17.41 1.77 -13.07
CA ARG A 383 18.30 0.92 -13.90
C ARG A 383 19.76 1.26 -13.74
N LYS A 384 20.08 2.55 -13.73
CA LYS A 384 21.44 3.06 -13.62
C LYS A 384 21.41 4.50 -13.14
N ILE A 385 22.40 4.87 -12.32
CA ILE A 385 22.78 6.27 -12.15
C ILE A 385 24.14 6.48 -12.81
N ASP A 386 24.22 7.43 -13.72
CA ASP A 386 25.48 7.99 -14.22
C ASP A 386 25.86 9.16 -13.32
N TYR A 387 26.67 8.87 -12.30
CA TYR A 387 27.06 9.84 -11.28
C TYR A 387 27.91 10.99 -11.85
N VAL A 388 28.64 10.74 -12.93
CA VAL A 388 29.51 11.72 -13.59
C VAL A 388 28.68 12.66 -14.46
N ASN A 389 27.88 12.10 -15.37
CA ASN A 389 27.06 12.88 -16.31
C ASN A 389 25.72 13.32 -15.72
N ARG A 390 25.45 12.99 -14.45
CA ARG A 390 24.26 13.38 -13.70
C ARG A 390 22.96 12.92 -14.36
N LYS A 391 22.95 11.69 -14.84
CA LYS A 391 21.76 11.09 -15.47
C LYS A 391 21.25 9.92 -14.66
N ILE A 392 19.94 9.82 -14.52
CA ILE A 392 19.26 8.72 -13.88
C ILE A 392 18.40 7.99 -14.92
N GLU A 393 18.63 6.69 -15.06
CA GLU A 393 17.87 5.83 -15.95
C GLU A 393 16.85 5.01 -15.16
N ILE A 394 15.58 5.07 -15.58
CA ILE A 394 14.47 4.42 -14.90
C ILE A 394 13.59 3.67 -15.90
N ILE A 395 12.89 2.64 -15.41
CA ILE A 395 11.76 2.01 -16.11
C ILE A 395 10.48 2.43 -15.41
N THR A 396 9.53 3.02 -16.13
CA THR A 396 8.24 3.45 -15.59
C THR A 396 7.18 3.51 -16.70
N PRO A 397 5.90 3.22 -16.42
CA PRO A 397 4.80 3.50 -17.34
C PRO A 397 4.41 4.99 -17.35
N TYR A 398 4.89 5.79 -16.39
CA TYR A 398 4.55 7.21 -16.31
C TYR A 398 5.37 8.02 -17.32
N GLU A 399 4.69 8.76 -18.21
CA GLU A 399 5.32 9.56 -19.28
C GLU A 399 5.31 11.07 -19.01
N GLY A 400 4.62 11.51 -17.95
CA GLY A 400 4.50 12.94 -17.63
C GLY A 400 5.76 13.57 -17.02
N GLU A 401 5.64 14.85 -16.67
CA GLU A 401 6.70 15.62 -16.02
C GLU A 401 7.10 15.01 -14.67
N VAL A 402 8.41 14.98 -14.40
CA VAL A 402 8.96 14.55 -13.11
C VAL A 402 9.87 15.67 -12.63
N THR A 403 9.53 16.26 -11.48
CA THR A 403 10.32 17.33 -10.83
C THR A 403 11.03 16.83 -9.58
N ALA A 404 10.65 15.67 -9.06
CA ALA A 404 11.26 15.09 -7.87
C ALA A 404 11.20 13.56 -7.87
N ILE A 405 12.16 12.93 -7.19
CA ILE A 405 12.20 11.49 -6.95
C ILE A 405 12.33 11.17 -5.46
N GLU A 406 11.67 10.10 -5.06
CA GLU A 406 11.71 9.59 -3.68
C GLU A 406 12.25 8.16 -3.67
N PHE A 407 13.36 7.92 -2.99
CA PHE A 407 13.92 6.57 -2.92
C PHE A 407 13.15 5.65 -1.99
N GLY A 408 12.88 4.44 -2.49
CA GLY A 408 12.34 3.33 -1.71
C GLY A 408 13.42 2.42 -1.14
N CYS A 409 12.97 1.48 -0.32
CA CYS A 409 13.78 0.42 0.27
C CYS A 409 13.53 -0.94 -0.39
N LEU A 410 12.67 -1.04 -1.40
CA LEU A 410 12.39 -2.29 -2.09
C LEU A 410 13.21 -2.39 -3.38
N ARG A 411 13.89 -3.52 -3.58
CA ARG A 411 14.56 -3.87 -4.83
C ARG A 411 13.79 -4.95 -5.56
N LEU A 412 13.54 -4.70 -6.84
CA LEU A 412 12.98 -5.65 -7.80
C LEU A 412 14.08 -6.16 -8.75
N ASN A 413 13.92 -7.36 -9.30
CA ASN A 413 14.73 -7.84 -10.42
C ASN A 413 14.14 -7.42 -11.77
N ASP A 414 14.73 -7.90 -12.87
CA ASP A 414 14.30 -7.55 -14.23
C ASP A 414 12.91 -8.09 -14.59
N GLU A 415 12.43 -9.15 -13.91
CA GLU A 415 11.05 -9.68 -14.01
C GLU A 415 10.09 -9.10 -12.94
N PHE A 416 10.46 -7.97 -12.32
CA PHE A 416 9.67 -7.28 -11.29
C PHE A 416 9.33 -8.12 -10.05
N LYS A 417 10.14 -9.14 -9.74
CA LYS A 417 10.04 -9.92 -8.50
C LYS A 417 10.81 -9.24 -7.38
N GLU A 418 10.30 -9.34 -6.14
CA GLU A 418 10.98 -8.76 -4.98
C GLU A 418 12.30 -9.49 -4.75
N VAL A 419 13.41 -8.78 -4.61
CA VAL A 419 14.72 -9.39 -4.31
C VAL A 419 15.09 -9.14 -2.86
N LYS A 420 14.93 -7.89 -2.42
CA LYS A 420 15.35 -7.45 -1.09
C LYS A 420 14.56 -6.23 -0.65
N GLN A 421 14.21 -6.19 0.62
CA GLN A 421 13.75 -4.97 1.29
C GLN A 421 14.80 -4.53 2.30
N TYR A 422 15.34 -3.33 2.12
CA TYR A 422 16.34 -2.75 3.01
C TYR A 422 15.68 -2.14 4.26
N VAL A 423 16.44 -2.08 5.36
CA VAL A 423 16.01 -1.38 6.58
C VAL A 423 15.98 0.13 6.35
N HIS A 424 16.97 0.66 5.63
CA HIS A 424 17.08 2.05 5.20
C HIS A 424 17.40 2.11 3.71
N VAL A 425 17.15 3.25 3.07
CA VAL A 425 17.50 3.44 1.66
C VAL A 425 18.99 3.17 1.47
N PRO A 426 19.36 2.33 0.48
CA PRO A 426 20.73 1.87 0.35
C PRO A 426 21.67 2.90 -0.30
N ILE A 427 21.14 3.99 -0.85
CA ILE A 427 21.85 5.05 -1.57
C ILE A 427 21.66 6.44 -0.96
#